data_AF-A0A7L6N8Q1-F1
#
_entry.id   AF-A0A7L6N8Q1-F1
#
_cell.length_a   1.000
_cell.length_b   1.000
_cell.length_c   1.000
_cell.angle_alpha   90.00
_cell.angle_beta   90.00
_cell.angle_gamma   90.00
#
_symmetry.space_group_name_H-M   'P 1'
#
loop_
_entity.id
_entity.type
_entity.pdbx_description
1 polymer ?
#
loop_
_entity_poly.entity_id
_entity_poly.type
_entity_poly.pdbx_seq_one_letter_code
_entity_poly.pdbx_strand_id
1 'polypeptide(L)'
;MNGKLTSAPIDFYDYYIRKEISDGEFIMGRVIGKILGKHRFRMGDLLVSMRMEVMIIGGELEIVKDDEIKYRNILKKTKSFCDRK
;
A
#
# COMPACT_ATOMS: atom_id res chain seq x y z
N MET A 1 -27.00 -6.99 -17.04
CA MET A 1 -25.52 -7.02 -17.07
C MET A 1 -25.01 -6.74 -15.67
N ASN A 2 -24.68 -7.78 -14.89
CA ASN A 2 -24.21 -7.62 -13.51
C ASN A 2 -22.69 -7.60 -13.50
N GLY A 3 -22.11 -6.39 -13.55
CA GLY A 3 -20.67 -6.16 -13.48
C GLY A 3 -20.12 -6.52 -12.10
N LYS A 4 -19.84 -7.80 -11.86
CA LYS A 4 -18.93 -8.21 -10.79
C LYS A 4 -17.52 -7.85 -11.21
N LEU A 5 -17.08 -6.66 -10.80
CA LEU A 5 -15.66 -6.37 -10.75
C LEU A 5 -15.04 -7.33 -9.70
N THR A 6 -13.97 -8.00 -10.11
CA THR A 6 -12.92 -8.65 -9.29
C THR A 6 -13.24 -9.95 -8.55
N SER A 7 -12.72 -11.07 -9.08
CA SER A 7 -12.74 -12.42 -8.49
C SER A 7 -11.66 -12.66 -7.43
N ALA A 8 -10.88 -11.64 -7.06
CA ALA A 8 -9.81 -11.76 -6.06
C ALA A 8 -10.23 -11.04 -4.76
N PRO A 9 -10.03 -11.66 -3.59
CA PRO A 9 -10.13 -10.98 -2.30
C PRO A 9 -9.32 -9.68 -2.28
N ILE A 10 -9.79 -8.64 -1.60
CA ILE A 10 -9.16 -7.31 -1.62
C ILE A 10 -7.74 -7.29 -1.00
N ASP A 11 -7.46 -8.24 -0.12
CA ASP A 11 -6.16 -8.51 0.50
C ASP A 11 -5.19 -9.26 -0.42
N PHE A 12 -5.65 -9.82 -1.54
CA PHE A 12 -4.79 -10.40 -2.59
C PHE A 12 -3.70 -9.43 -3.04
N TYR A 13 -4.01 -8.13 -3.06
CA TYR A 13 -3.09 -7.08 -3.50
C TYR A 13 -2.01 -6.75 -2.46
N ASP A 14 -2.20 -7.12 -1.19
CA ASP A 14 -1.26 -6.78 -0.13
C ASP A 14 0.13 -7.36 -0.38
N TYR A 15 0.19 -8.58 -0.93
CA TYR A 15 1.45 -9.22 -1.27
C TYR A 15 2.29 -8.35 -2.22
N TYR A 16 1.66 -7.82 -3.26
CA TYR A 16 2.33 -6.97 -4.25
C TYR A 16 2.71 -5.62 -3.66
N ILE A 17 1.85 -5.05 -2.81
CA ILE A 17 2.14 -3.80 -2.10
C ILE A 17 3.37 -3.99 -1.20
N ARG A 18 3.38 -5.00 -0.33
CA ARG A 18 4.48 -5.28 0.59
C ARG A 18 5.81 -5.49 -0.12
N LYS A 19 5.80 -6.12 -1.31
CA LYS A 19 7.00 -6.34 -2.12
C LYS A 19 7.62 -5.03 -2.65
N GLU A 20 6.81 -3.99 -2.85
CA GLU A 20 7.27 -2.71 -3.39
C GLU A 20 7.66 -1.69 -2.31
N ILE A 21 7.38 -1.98 -1.04
CA ILE A 21 7.73 -1.15 0.12
C ILE A 21 9.23 -1.27 0.45
N SER A 22 9.91 -0.12 0.54
CA SER A 22 11.32 0.00 0.92
C SER A 22 11.57 -0.41 2.37
N ASP A 23 12.75 -0.92 2.69
CA ASP A 23 13.15 -1.21 4.08
C ASP A 23 13.42 0.06 4.89
N GLY A 24 13.77 1.17 4.23
CA GLY A 24 13.92 2.49 4.85
C GLY A 24 12.63 3.34 4.77
N GLU A 25 12.75 4.62 5.13
CA GLU A 25 11.66 5.58 4.96
C GLU A 25 11.28 5.77 3.49
N PHE A 26 9.99 5.93 3.21
CA PHE A 26 9.48 6.11 1.85
C PHE A 26 8.25 7.00 1.82
N ILE A 27 8.04 7.67 0.68
CA ILE A 27 6.84 8.47 0.43
C ILE A 27 5.73 7.54 -0.09
N MET A 28 4.55 7.59 0.52
CA MET A 28 3.40 6.75 0.17
C MET A 28 3.08 6.78 -1.34
N GLY A 29 3.00 7.99 -1.93
CA GLY A 29 2.71 8.18 -3.35
C GLY A 29 3.76 7.61 -4.29
N ARG A 30 5.03 7.50 -3.86
CA ARG A 30 6.07 6.83 -4.67
C ARG A 30 5.83 5.33 -4.77
N VAL A 31 5.38 4.69 -3.68
CA VAL A 31 5.02 3.26 -3.69
C VAL A 31 3.80 3.04 -4.59
N ILE A 32 2.77 3.87 -4.44
CA ILE A 32 1.57 3.83 -5.29
C ILE A 32 1.96 3.96 -6.77
N GLY A 33 2.71 4.99 -7.14
CA GLY A 33 3.14 5.20 -8.53
C GLY A 33 3.97 4.04 -9.09
N LYS A 34 4.85 3.46 -8.27
CA LYS A 34 5.66 2.28 -8.64
C LYS A 34 4.78 1.05 -8.91
N ILE A 35 3.75 0.83 -8.09
CA ILE A 35 2.80 -0.25 -8.27
C ILE A 35 2.01 -0.02 -9.57
N LEU A 36 1.43 1.16 -9.77
CA LEU A 36 0.65 1.47 -10.97
C LEU A 36 1.49 1.37 -12.27
N GLY A 37 2.77 1.74 -12.21
CA GLY A 37 3.67 1.66 -13.37
C GLY A 37 4.12 0.23 -13.69
N LYS A 38 4.42 -0.60 -12.67
CA LYS A 38 4.91 -1.97 -12.86
C LYS A 38 3.80 -2.98 -13.07
N HIS A 39 2.73 -2.84 -12.31
CA HIS A 39 1.62 -3.76 -12.25
C HIS A 39 0.51 -3.14 -13.09
N ARG A 40 0.40 -3.54 -14.37
CA ARG A 40 -0.73 -3.21 -15.28
C ARG A 40 -2.06 -3.85 -14.84
N PHE A 41 -2.31 -3.90 -13.54
CA PHE A 41 -3.57 -4.35 -12.99
C PHE A 41 -4.56 -3.20 -13.10
N ARG A 42 -5.86 -3.53 -13.18
CA ARG A 42 -6.96 -2.55 -13.13
C ARG A 42 -7.15 -1.96 -11.71
N MET A 43 -6.05 -1.80 -10.96
CA MET A 43 -6.05 -1.19 -9.64
C MET A 43 -5.95 0.32 -9.79
N GLY A 44 -6.83 1.06 -9.13
CA GLY A 44 -6.67 2.49 -8.94
C GLY A 44 -5.69 2.80 -7.82
N ASP A 45 -5.13 4.01 -7.84
CA ASP A 45 -4.36 4.57 -6.73
C ASP A 45 -5.13 4.52 -5.40
N LEU A 46 -6.45 4.75 -5.45
CA LEU A 46 -7.34 4.68 -4.29
C LEU A 46 -7.36 3.32 -3.61
N LEU A 47 -7.32 2.23 -4.39
CA LEU A 47 -7.29 0.88 -3.81
C LEU A 47 -5.97 0.64 -3.08
N VAL A 48 -4.85 1.04 -3.68
CA VAL A 48 -3.53 0.89 -3.07
C VAL A 48 -3.43 1.72 -1.80
N SER A 49 -3.93 2.96 -1.82
CA SER A 49 -3.90 3.83 -0.64
C SER A 49 -4.74 3.28 0.50
N MET A 50 -5.95 2.78 0.24
CA MET A 50 -6.77 2.09 1.24
C MET A 50 -6.06 0.88 1.85
N ARG A 51 -5.37 0.06 1.06
CA ARG A 51 -4.64 -1.10 1.57
C ARG A 51 -3.46 -0.70 2.45
N MET A 52 -2.74 0.35 2.07
CA MET A 52 -1.66 0.90 2.90
C MET A 52 -2.19 1.50 4.21
N GLU A 53 -3.38 2.12 4.21
CA GLU A 53 -4.05 2.54 5.46
C GLU A 53 -4.36 1.37 6.38
N VAL A 54 -4.84 0.24 5.82
CA VAL A 54 -5.04 -0.99 6.60
C VAL A 54 -3.72 -1.50 7.21
N MET A 55 -2.61 -1.40 6.48
CA MET A 55 -1.27 -1.75 7.01
C MET A 55 -0.82 -0.80 8.12
N ILE A 56 -1.17 0.49 8.04
CA ILE A 56 -0.89 1.46 9.11
C ILE A 56 -1.72 1.13 10.35
N ILE A 57 -3.03 0.91 10.20
CA ILE A 57 -3.94 0.56 11.31
C ILE A 57 -3.53 -0.78 11.94
N GLY A 58 -3.11 -1.75 11.12
CA GLY A 58 -2.59 -3.04 11.56
C GLY A 58 -1.20 -2.96 12.19
N GLY A 59 -0.60 -1.77 12.24
CA GLY A 59 0.70 -1.51 12.84
C GLY A 59 1.88 -2.03 12.03
N GLU A 60 1.69 -2.51 10.80
CA GLU A 60 2.77 -2.96 9.90
C GLU A 60 3.57 -1.76 9.37
N LEU A 61 2.89 -0.63 9.17
CA LEU A 61 3.50 0.63 8.76
C LEU A 61 3.26 1.69 9.82
N GLU A 62 4.23 2.59 9.98
CA GLU A 62 4.09 3.77 10.83
C GLU A 62 4.33 5.05 10.02
N ILE A 63 3.60 6.11 10.37
CA ILE A 63 3.80 7.44 9.80
C ILE A 63 4.96 8.09 10.54
N VAL A 64 6.05 8.36 9.83
CA VAL A 64 7.20 9.11 10.34
C VAL A 64 6.98 10.61 10.23
N LYS A 65 6.39 11.03 9.11
CA LYS A 65 6.02 12.43 8.87
C LYS A 65 4.66 12.47 8.19
N ASP A 66 3.73 13.16 8.83
CA ASP A 66 2.41 13.43 8.30
C ASP A 66 2.42 14.70 7.43
N ASP A 67 1.59 14.72 6.40
CA ASP A 67 1.38 15.82 5.46
C ASP A 67 -0.12 16.00 5.25
N GLU A 68 -0.57 17.21 4.92
CA GLU A 68 -1.99 17.47 4.62
C GLU A 68 -2.51 16.59 3.47
N ILE A 69 -1.62 16.23 2.53
CA ILE A 69 -1.91 15.31 1.45
C ILE A 69 -1.33 13.95 1.82
N LYS A 70 -2.19 12.99 2.16
CA LYS A 70 -1.81 11.62 2.56
C LYS A 70 -0.74 10.95 1.69
N TYR A 71 -0.79 11.17 0.37
CA TYR A 71 0.19 10.58 -0.57
C TYR A 71 1.62 11.11 -0.38
N ARG A 72 1.80 12.21 0.35
CA ARG A 72 3.09 12.79 0.71
C ARG A 72 3.60 12.33 2.07
N ASN A 73 2.81 11.56 2.82
CA ASN A 73 3.25 10.98 4.09
C ASN A 73 4.51 10.14 3.89
N ILE A 74 5.45 10.34 4.82
CA ILE A 74 6.66 9.52 4.92
C ILE A 74 6.35 8.39 5.89
N LEU A 75 6.49 7.16 5.42
CA LEU A 75 6.20 5.94 6.15
C LEU A 75 7.47 5.10 6.30
N LYS A 76 7.49 4.21 7.29
CA LYS A 76 8.48 3.13 7.40
C LYS A 76 7.83 1.83 7.86
N LYS A 77 8.53 0.72 7.63
CA LYS A 77 8.16 -0.59 8.17
C LYS A 77 8.37 -0.59 9.68
N THR A 78 7.42 -1.18 10.41
CA THR A 78 7.59 -1.48 11.83
C THR A 78 8.18 -2.89 12.01
N LYS A 79 8.41 -3.29 13.26
CA LYS A 79 8.81 -4.68 13.58
C LYS A 79 7.77 -5.71 13.14
N SER A 80 6.47 -5.41 13.29
CA SER A 80 5.39 -6.34 12.96
C SER A 80 5.26 -6.59 11.45
N PHE A 81 5.80 -5.70 10.61
CA PHE A 81 5.90 -5.93 9.17
C PHE A 81 6.75 -7.17 8.86
N CYS A 82 7.83 -7.40 9.62
CA CYS A 82 8.75 -8.52 9.43
C CYS A 82 8.18 -9.83 9.95
N ASP A 83 7.34 -9.79 11.01
CA ASP A 83 6.75 -10.99 11.62
C ASP A 83 5.64 -11.63 10.74
N ARG A 84 5.21 -10.94 9.68
CA ARG A 84 4.20 -11.40 8.70
C ARG A 84 4.77 -11.94 7.39
N LYS A 85 6.10 -12.01 7.24
CA LYS A 85 6.76 -12.50 6.02
C LYS A 85 6.72 -14.01 5.87
#